data_AF-A0A952YQ93-F1
#
_entry.id   AF-A0A952YQ93-F1
#
_cell.length_a   1.000
_cell.length_b   1.000
_cell.length_c   1.000
_cell.angle_alpha   90.00
_cell.angle_beta   90.00
_cell.angle_gamma   90.00
#
_symmetry.space_group_name_H-M   'P 1'
#
loop_
_entity.id
_entity.type
_entity.pdbx_description
1 polymer ?
#
loop_
_entity_poly.entity_id
_entity_poly.type
_entity_poly.pdbx_seq_one_letter_code
_entity_poly.pdbx_strand_id
1 'polypeptide(L)'
;MTLDDLQRQLGHRFADASLLRQALTHRSHGQPNNERLEFLGDSVLNCVVAAMLYRHFGRIDEGDLSRLRANLVKQQSLYEIAQRLGLSQYLLLGEGELKSGGFRRPSILGDTLEAIVGAVFLDAGFEAAQSVIAALYEPVLKTVDPRTLGKDAKTLLQEYLQGKKLPLPVYAVVATHGAAHSQVFEVECSIPKLKVQVLGSGASRRAAEQAAARGALDAAQALVPAGAKRSRARADRADKTERPDKAERPDKAERSDKAERAEKAEKADAPDKPEPAERGSRGLRAAAAGAATHGAARPDPDAEPRVAAHGDDAARDEASGLTPLPASVEESRPARAA
;
A
#
# COMPACT_ATOMS: atom_id res chain seq x y z
N MET A 1 -10.62 24.22 5.83
CA MET A 1 -11.15 23.78 7.15
C MET A 1 -10.13 24.11 8.24
N THR A 2 -10.44 23.86 9.50
CA THR A 2 -9.53 24.06 10.66
C THR A 2 -8.81 22.77 11.05
N LEU A 3 -7.70 22.85 11.79
CA LEU A 3 -7.06 21.65 12.34
C LEU A 3 -7.96 20.90 13.35
N ASP A 4 -8.90 21.60 14.01
CA ASP A 4 -9.92 20.97 14.86
C ASP A 4 -10.92 20.14 14.05
N ASP A 5 -11.19 20.47 12.78
CA ASP A 5 -12.01 19.63 11.90
C ASP A 5 -11.28 18.32 11.55
N LEU A 6 -9.98 18.39 11.26
CA LEU A 6 -9.16 17.20 11.02
C LEU A 6 -9.06 16.32 12.27
N GLN A 7 -8.83 16.89 13.44
CA GLN A 7 -8.81 16.16 14.72
C GLN A 7 -10.16 15.48 15.00
N ARG A 8 -11.29 16.17 14.75
CA ARG A 8 -12.63 15.56 14.83
C ARG A 8 -12.82 14.39 13.85
N GLN A 9 -12.30 14.51 12.62
CA GLN A 9 -12.39 13.44 11.61
C GLN A 9 -11.49 12.22 11.92
N LEU A 10 -10.32 12.44 12.52
CA LEU A 10 -9.42 11.38 12.98
C LEU A 10 -9.95 10.68 14.25
N GLY A 11 -10.80 11.34 15.03
CA GLY A 11 -11.22 10.88 16.36
C GLY A 11 -10.16 11.07 17.44
N HIS A 12 -9.06 11.78 17.14
CA HIS A 12 -7.96 12.07 18.06
C HIS A 12 -7.73 13.57 18.18
N ARG A 13 -7.56 14.05 19.42
CA ARG A 13 -7.18 15.43 19.71
C ARG A 13 -5.80 15.44 20.33
N PHE A 14 -4.86 16.08 19.66
CA PHE A 14 -3.45 16.10 20.06
C PHE A 14 -3.25 16.84 21.38
N ALA A 15 -2.39 16.29 22.24
CA ALA A 15 -1.85 16.99 23.40
C ALA A 15 -0.75 17.98 22.94
N ASP A 16 0.11 17.57 22.01
CA ASP A 16 1.05 18.45 21.32
C ASP A 16 0.62 18.70 19.87
N ALA A 17 0.06 19.89 19.62
CA ALA A 17 -0.30 20.35 18.29
C ALA A 17 0.91 20.51 17.33
N SER A 18 2.15 20.53 17.84
CA SER A 18 3.36 20.54 17.01
C SER A 18 3.53 19.26 16.22
N LEU A 19 3.15 18.09 16.78
CA LEU A 19 3.23 16.79 16.12
C LEU A 19 2.29 16.71 14.90
N LEU A 20 1.04 17.18 15.04
CA LEU A 20 0.11 17.27 13.90
C LEU A 20 0.61 18.25 12.83
N ARG A 21 1.16 19.40 13.24
CA ARG A 21 1.75 20.36 12.29
C ARG A 21 2.96 19.76 11.55
N GLN A 22 3.82 19.01 12.24
CA GLN A 22 4.96 18.34 11.62
C GLN A 22 4.51 17.26 10.64
N ALA A 23 3.51 16.44 10.99
CA ALA A 23 2.96 15.41 10.10
C ALA A 23 2.41 15.99 8.79
N LEU A 24 1.83 17.20 8.85
CA LEU A 24 1.33 17.95 7.69
C LEU A 24 2.43 18.71 6.92
N THR A 25 3.68 18.70 7.39
CA THR A 25 4.81 19.46 6.80
C THR A 25 5.65 18.58 5.88
N HIS A 26 5.39 18.66 4.58
CA HIS A 26 6.22 18.01 3.57
C HIS A 26 7.61 18.66 3.50
N ARG A 27 8.64 17.86 3.22
CA ARG A 27 10.05 18.28 3.13
C ARG A 27 10.34 19.51 2.24
N SER A 28 9.50 19.81 1.26
CA SER A 28 9.66 21.02 0.43
C SER A 28 9.32 22.33 1.15
N HIS A 29 8.65 22.28 2.29
CA HIS A 29 8.29 23.45 3.10
C HIS A 29 9.40 23.86 4.09
N GLY A 30 10.19 22.90 4.57
CA GLY A 30 11.28 23.13 5.53
C GLY A 30 11.46 21.98 6.52
N GLN A 31 12.11 22.28 7.65
CA GLN A 31 12.24 21.38 8.80
C GLN A 31 11.59 22.02 10.05
N PRO A 32 11.06 21.24 11.01
CA PRO A 32 10.95 19.77 10.98
C PRO A 32 9.88 19.28 9.99
N ASN A 33 10.20 18.22 9.25
CA ASN A 33 9.31 17.63 8.24
C ASN A 33 8.67 16.30 8.69
N ASN A 34 7.79 15.78 7.84
CA ASN A 34 7.00 14.59 8.07
C ASN A 34 7.74 13.24 7.84
N GLU A 35 8.87 13.20 7.11
CA GLU A 35 9.55 11.95 6.70
C GLU A 35 9.94 11.04 7.88
N ARG A 36 10.24 11.60 9.06
CA ARG A 36 10.53 10.82 10.29
C ARG A 36 9.28 10.25 10.96
N LEU A 37 8.12 10.90 10.77
CA LEU A 37 6.84 10.44 11.29
C LEU A 37 6.20 9.41 10.35
N GLU A 38 6.34 9.61 9.04
CA GLU A 38 6.02 8.67 7.96
C GLU A 38 6.65 7.29 8.22
N PHE A 39 7.98 7.24 8.38
CA PHE A 39 8.73 6.01 8.68
C PHE A 39 8.21 5.24 9.91
N LEU A 40 7.85 5.96 10.98
CA LEU A 40 7.28 5.36 12.19
C LEU A 40 5.82 4.92 11.96
N GLY A 41 5.08 5.73 11.19
CA GLY A 41 3.69 5.55 10.83
C GLY A 41 3.42 4.30 10.01
N ASP A 42 4.19 4.05 8.94
CA ASP A 42 4.12 2.82 8.13
C ASP A 42 4.24 1.56 9.00
N SER A 43 5.19 1.54 9.94
CA SER A 43 5.42 0.40 10.83
C SER A 43 4.24 0.16 11.78
N VAL A 44 3.67 1.22 12.37
CA VAL A 44 2.48 1.15 13.23
C VAL A 44 1.25 0.73 12.40
N LEU A 45 1.09 1.30 11.20
CA LEU A 45 -0.01 1.04 10.28
C LEU A 45 -0.01 -0.42 9.81
N ASN A 46 1.13 -0.95 9.35
CA ASN A 46 1.27 -2.35 8.95
C ASN A 46 0.95 -3.31 10.10
N CYS A 47 1.38 -2.99 11.32
CA CYS A 47 1.09 -3.79 12.52
C CYS A 47 -0.42 -3.83 12.80
N VAL A 48 -1.09 -2.67 12.84
CA VAL A 48 -2.53 -2.59 13.13
C VAL A 48 -3.36 -3.21 12.02
N VAL A 49 -3.08 -2.93 10.74
CA VAL A 49 -3.82 -3.52 9.61
C VAL A 49 -3.65 -5.04 9.57
N ALA A 50 -2.47 -5.58 9.90
CA ALA A 50 -2.28 -7.02 10.07
C ALA A 50 -3.14 -7.60 11.21
N ALA A 51 -3.18 -6.94 12.38
CA ALA A 51 -3.98 -7.37 13.52
C ALA A 51 -5.49 -7.29 13.23
N MET A 52 -5.96 -6.26 12.52
CA MET A 52 -7.35 -6.14 12.06
C MET A 52 -7.72 -7.28 11.12
N LEU A 53 -6.90 -7.55 10.10
CA LEU A 53 -7.15 -8.65 9.14
C LEU A 53 -7.18 -10.02 9.82
N TYR A 54 -6.23 -10.29 10.72
CA TYR A 54 -6.16 -11.53 11.49
C TYR A 54 -7.43 -11.76 12.34
N ARG A 55 -7.90 -10.71 13.03
CA ARG A 55 -9.13 -10.76 13.84
C ARG A 55 -10.40 -10.89 12.99
N HIS A 56 -10.46 -10.23 11.84
CA HIS A 56 -11.65 -10.19 10.98
C HIS A 56 -11.82 -11.47 10.14
N PHE A 57 -10.71 -12.08 9.69
CA PHE A 57 -10.73 -13.19 8.74
C PHE A 57 -10.06 -14.47 9.28
N GLY A 58 -10.51 -14.99 10.42
CA GLY A 58 -9.95 -16.20 11.07
C GLY A 58 -10.11 -17.55 10.33
N ARG A 59 -10.17 -17.57 8.98
CA ARG A 59 -10.28 -18.76 8.12
C ARG A 59 -9.57 -18.66 6.76
N ILE A 60 -8.85 -17.56 6.46
CA ILE A 60 -8.00 -17.45 5.26
C ILE A 60 -6.55 -17.82 5.61
N ASP A 61 -5.74 -18.15 4.60
CA ASP A 61 -4.33 -18.48 4.78
C ASP A 61 -3.43 -17.23 4.87
N GLU A 62 -2.16 -17.46 5.21
CA GLU A 62 -1.14 -16.41 5.34
C GLU A 62 -0.90 -15.67 4.01
N GLY A 63 -0.92 -16.37 2.88
CA GLY A 63 -0.64 -15.78 1.57
C GLY A 63 -1.70 -14.77 1.15
N ASP A 64 -2.98 -15.10 1.36
CA ASP A 64 -4.07 -14.14 1.15
C ASP A 64 -4.10 -13.06 2.26
N LEU A 65 -3.77 -13.33 3.53
CA LEU A 65 -3.60 -12.29 4.57
C LEU A 65 -2.53 -11.26 4.20
N SER A 66 -1.34 -11.71 3.82
CA SER A 66 -0.20 -10.86 3.42
C SER A 66 -0.53 -10.05 2.15
N ARG A 67 -1.24 -10.66 1.18
CA ARG A 67 -1.76 -9.97 -0.01
C ARG A 67 -2.78 -8.88 0.33
N LEU A 68 -3.70 -9.15 1.26
CA LEU A 68 -4.71 -8.20 1.70
C LEU A 68 -4.06 -7.02 2.45
N ARG A 69 -3.13 -7.27 3.38
CA ARG A 69 -2.37 -6.21 4.06
C ARG A 69 -1.67 -5.32 3.03
N ALA A 70 -0.89 -5.91 2.13
CA ALA A 70 -0.18 -5.17 1.08
C ALA A 70 -1.12 -4.35 0.17
N ASN A 71 -2.38 -4.76 0.00
CA ASN A 71 -3.37 -4.00 -0.76
C ASN A 71 -4.13 -2.95 0.07
N LEU A 72 -4.13 -3.05 1.40
CA LEU A 72 -4.71 -2.05 2.30
C LEU A 72 -3.72 -0.95 2.68
N VAL A 73 -2.41 -1.22 2.70
CA VAL A 73 -1.35 -0.22 3.01
C VAL A 73 -0.66 0.37 1.77
N LYS A 74 -0.96 -0.07 0.55
CA LYS A 74 -0.38 0.55 -0.66
C LYS A 74 -0.80 2.03 -0.80
N GLN A 75 0.11 2.85 -1.32
CA GLN A 75 -0.07 4.28 -1.61
C GLN A 75 -1.46 4.67 -2.15
N GLN A 76 -2.03 3.90 -3.10
CA GLN A 76 -3.36 4.19 -3.66
C GLN A 76 -4.50 4.10 -2.62
N SER A 77 -4.46 3.09 -1.73
CA SER A 77 -5.45 2.91 -0.67
C SER A 77 -5.29 3.97 0.43
N LEU A 78 -4.05 4.37 0.73
CA LEU A 78 -3.75 5.47 1.64
C LEU A 78 -4.26 6.81 1.09
N TYR A 79 -4.00 7.08 -0.19
CA TYR A 79 -4.53 8.24 -0.92
C TYR A 79 -6.07 8.29 -0.89
N GLU A 80 -6.75 7.15 -1.05
CA GLU A 80 -8.22 7.07 -0.95
C GLU A 80 -8.74 7.31 0.48
N ILE A 81 -7.95 7.09 1.53
CA ILE A 81 -8.25 7.51 2.91
C ILE A 81 -7.97 9.01 3.08
N ALA A 82 -6.81 9.48 2.63
CA ALA A 82 -6.39 10.88 2.70
C ALA A 82 -7.33 11.82 1.94
N GLN A 83 -7.91 11.38 0.81
CA GLN A 83 -8.96 12.10 0.10
C GLN A 83 -10.26 12.23 0.92
N ARG A 84 -10.68 11.16 1.63
CA ARG A 84 -11.88 11.20 2.49
C ARG A 84 -11.72 12.12 3.70
N LEU A 85 -10.49 12.26 4.22
CA LEU A 85 -10.11 13.26 5.22
C LEU A 85 -9.84 14.66 4.63
N GLY A 86 -9.85 14.80 3.30
CA GLY A 86 -9.52 16.04 2.61
C GLY A 86 -8.12 16.59 2.96
N LEU A 87 -7.11 15.71 3.16
CA LEU A 87 -5.78 16.11 3.66
C LEU A 87 -5.09 17.19 2.80
N SER A 88 -5.41 17.23 1.51
CA SER A 88 -4.88 18.19 0.53
C SER A 88 -5.06 19.67 0.90
N GLN A 89 -6.01 20.01 1.76
CA GLN A 89 -6.25 21.38 2.23
C GLN A 89 -5.42 21.79 3.47
N TYR A 90 -4.76 20.82 4.12
CA TYR A 90 -4.00 21.03 5.37
C TYR A 90 -2.48 20.92 5.17
N LEU A 91 -2.03 20.45 4.00
CA LEU A 91 -0.61 20.26 3.68
C LEU A 91 0.18 21.58 3.70
N LEU A 92 1.27 21.60 4.45
CA LEU A 92 2.29 22.64 4.39
C LEU A 92 3.36 22.19 3.38
N LEU A 93 3.37 22.87 2.23
CA LEU A 93 4.25 22.60 1.08
C LEU A 93 5.10 23.84 0.76
N GLY A 94 6.24 23.66 0.10
CA GLY A 94 7.01 24.77 -0.50
C GLY A 94 6.39 25.26 -1.82
N GLU A 95 6.68 26.51 -2.22
CA GLU A 95 6.09 27.13 -3.41
C GLU A 95 6.21 26.30 -4.69
N GLY A 96 7.37 25.71 -4.97
CA GLY A 96 7.57 24.89 -6.17
C GLY A 96 6.69 23.63 -6.20
N GLU A 97 6.41 23.05 -5.03
CA GLU A 97 5.56 21.87 -4.88
C GLU A 97 4.06 22.24 -4.94
N LEU A 98 3.69 23.44 -4.48
CA LEU A 98 2.35 23.99 -4.70
C LEU A 98 2.10 24.25 -6.20
N LYS A 99 3.06 24.92 -6.87
CA LYS A 99 3.01 25.27 -8.30
C LYS A 99 2.99 24.03 -9.21
N SER A 100 3.62 22.92 -8.80
CA SER A 100 3.57 21.64 -9.52
C SER A 100 2.34 20.76 -9.18
N GLY A 101 1.43 21.22 -8.33
CA GLY A 101 0.22 20.49 -7.95
C GLY A 101 0.43 19.37 -6.93
N GLY A 102 1.55 19.36 -6.20
CA GLY A 102 1.92 18.32 -5.23
C GLY A 102 0.87 18.07 -4.13
N PHE A 103 0.05 19.07 -3.80
CA PHE A 103 -1.09 18.93 -2.88
C PHE A 103 -2.18 17.94 -3.35
N ARG A 104 -2.11 17.46 -4.60
CA ARG A 104 -2.96 16.40 -5.16
C ARG A 104 -2.21 15.10 -5.46
N ARG A 105 -0.89 15.02 -5.17
CA ARG A 105 -0.07 13.87 -5.54
C ARG A 105 -0.40 12.67 -4.62
N PRO A 106 -0.70 11.48 -5.17
CA PRO A 106 -1.05 10.32 -4.35
C PRO A 106 0.02 9.84 -3.37
N SER A 107 1.31 10.06 -3.65
CA SER A 107 2.38 9.82 -2.66
C SER A 107 2.23 10.78 -1.49
N ILE A 108 2.43 12.08 -1.68
CA ILE A 108 2.43 13.11 -0.62
C ILE A 108 1.22 12.98 0.32
N LEU A 109 0.04 12.64 -0.21
CA LEU A 109 -1.17 12.42 0.58
C LEU A 109 -1.20 11.09 1.37
N GLY A 110 -0.62 10.01 0.84
CA GLY A 110 -0.37 8.77 1.57
C GLY A 110 0.74 8.92 2.63
N ASP A 111 1.89 9.47 2.22
CA ASP A 111 3.06 9.75 3.08
C ASP A 111 2.63 10.61 4.30
N THR A 112 1.75 11.59 4.09
CA THR A 112 1.15 12.44 5.15
C THR A 112 0.19 11.67 6.05
N LEU A 113 -0.58 10.70 5.53
CA LEU A 113 -1.47 9.88 6.35
C LEU A 113 -0.67 8.99 7.30
N GLU A 114 0.42 8.40 6.82
CA GLU A 114 1.36 7.64 7.65
C GLU A 114 2.02 8.55 8.69
N ALA A 115 2.47 9.75 8.29
CA ALA A 115 2.99 10.72 9.24
C ALA A 115 1.99 11.14 10.33
N ILE A 116 0.69 11.23 10.02
CA ILE A 116 -0.37 11.46 11.02
C ILE A 116 -0.48 10.25 11.98
N VAL A 117 -0.39 9.02 11.48
CA VAL A 117 -0.35 7.81 12.34
C VAL A 117 0.87 7.83 13.27
N GLY A 118 2.06 8.16 12.75
CA GLY A 118 3.28 8.30 13.54
C GLY A 118 3.17 9.41 14.59
N ALA A 119 2.52 10.52 14.26
CA ALA A 119 2.24 11.61 15.19
C ALA A 119 1.29 11.20 16.33
N VAL A 120 0.17 10.51 16.03
CA VAL A 120 -0.76 10.00 17.06
C VAL A 120 -0.05 8.99 17.97
N PHE A 121 0.81 8.13 17.42
CA PHE A 121 1.58 7.17 18.20
C PHE A 121 2.55 7.86 19.19
N LEU A 122 3.18 8.98 18.82
CA LEU A 122 4.05 9.74 19.72
C LEU A 122 3.27 10.58 20.74
N ASP A 123 2.09 11.08 20.38
CA ASP A 123 1.22 11.92 21.23
C ASP A 123 0.48 11.11 22.31
N ALA A 124 -0.02 9.92 21.96
CA ALA A 124 -0.92 9.13 22.81
C ALA A 124 -0.71 7.61 22.77
N GLY A 125 0.35 7.12 22.11
CA GLY A 125 0.75 5.71 22.13
C GLY A 125 -0.02 4.79 21.17
N PHE A 126 0.28 3.49 21.27
CA PHE A 126 -0.19 2.49 20.30
C PHE A 126 -1.72 2.30 20.28
N GLU A 127 -2.40 2.31 21.43
CA GLU A 127 -3.85 2.11 21.47
C GLU A 127 -4.64 3.29 20.86
N ALA A 128 -4.12 4.52 20.99
CA ALA A 128 -4.68 5.68 20.30
C ALA A 128 -4.49 5.56 18.78
N ALA A 129 -3.27 5.25 18.33
CA ALA A 129 -2.99 5.03 16.91
C ALA A 129 -3.83 3.88 16.32
N GLN A 130 -3.96 2.76 17.04
CA GLN A 130 -4.81 1.62 16.68
C GLN A 130 -6.28 2.06 16.52
N SER A 131 -6.80 2.87 17.43
CA SER A 131 -8.18 3.38 17.39
C SER A 131 -8.43 4.28 16.18
N VAL A 132 -7.50 5.19 15.86
CA VAL A 132 -7.58 6.05 14.67
C VAL A 132 -7.53 5.22 13.40
N ILE A 133 -6.56 4.31 13.26
CA ILE A 133 -6.45 3.42 12.09
C ILE A 133 -7.73 2.59 11.94
N ALA A 134 -8.25 2.02 13.02
CA ALA A 134 -9.48 1.22 12.97
C ALA A 134 -10.68 2.03 12.44
N ALA A 135 -10.85 3.28 12.90
CA ALA A 135 -11.91 4.16 12.41
C ALA A 135 -11.77 4.49 10.91
N LEU A 136 -10.55 4.69 10.42
CA LEU A 136 -10.26 5.00 9.00
C LEU A 136 -10.45 3.79 8.06
N TYR A 137 -10.14 2.59 8.55
CA TYR A 137 -10.24 1.34 7.79
C TYR A 137 -11.60 0.63 7.91
N GLU A 138 -12.40 0.89 8.94
CA GLU A 138 -13.75 0.31 9.13
C GLU A 138 -14.68 0.48 7.90
N PRO A 139 -14.72 1.64 7.19
CA PRO A 139 -15.49 1.76 5.95
C PRO A 139 -14.90 0.95 4.79
N VAL A 140 -13.59 0.72 4.78
CA VAL A 140 -12.89 -0.04 3.73
C VAL A 140 -13.14 -1.53 3.91
N LEU A 141 -12.92 -2.05 5.12
CA LEU A 141 -13.06 -3.49 5.44
C LEU A 141 -14.48 -4.02 5.17
N LYS A 142 -15.51 -3.19 5.36
CA LYS A 142 -16.90 -3.51 4.99
C LYS A 142 -17.12 -3.84 3.51
N THR A 143 -16.22 -3.43 2.62
CA THR A 143 -16.27 -3.71 1.17
C THR A 143 -15.21 -4.72 0.71
N VAL A 144 -14.40 -5.29 1.62
CA VAL A 144 -13.35 -6.26 1.27
C VAL A 144 -13.90 -7.68 1.19
N ASP A 145 -13.86 -8.27 0.00
CA ASP A 145 -13.86 -9.73 -0.15
C ASP A 145 -12.40 -10.24 -0.20
N PRO A 146 -11.95 -11.05 0.78
CA PRO A 146 -10.64 -11.67 0.81
C PRO A 146 -10.23 -12.41 -0.46
N ARG A 147 -11.20 -12.95 -1.21
CA ARG A 147 -10.93 -13.80 -2.39
C ARG A 147 -10.61 -13.00 -3.64
N THR A 148 -10.93 -11.70 -3.66
CA THR A 148 -10.80 -10.85 -4.84
C THR A 148 -9.93 -9.63 -4.61
N LEU A 149 -9.89 -9.05 -3.40
CA LEU A 149 -9.05 -7.88 -3.13
C LEU A 149 -7.56 -8.24 -3.25
N GLY A 150 -6.86 -7.55 -4.14
CA GLY A 150 -5.42 -7.73 -4.34
C GLY A 150 -5.00 -8.93 -5.20
N LYS A 151 -5.97 -9.63 -5.80
CA LYS A 151 -5.73 -10.52 -6.94
C LYS A 151 -6.11 -9.78 -8.21
N ASP A 152 -5.24 -9.81 -9.23
CA ASP A 152 -5.56 -9.25 -10.53
C ASP A 152 -6.51 -10.17 -11.32
N ALA A 153 -7.18 -9.63 -12.34
CA ALA A 153 -8.22 -10.36 -13.07
C ALA A 153 -7.67 -11.56 -13.85
N LYS A 154 -6.43 -11.52 -14.35
CA LYS A 154 -5.78 -12.68 -14.98
C LYS A 154 -5.53 -13.79 -13.95
N THR A 155 -5.01 -13.45 -12.76
CA THR A 155 -4.85 -14.40 -11.64
C THR A 155 -6.18 -14.99 -11.18
N LEU A 156 -7.23 -14.17 -11.02
CA LEU A 156 -8.56 -14.64 -10.62
C LEU A 156 -9.19 -15.58 -11.68
N LEU A 157 -9.04 -15.27 -12.97
CA LEU A 157 -9.51 -16.13 -14.04
C LEU A 157 -8.73 -17.46 -14.09
N GLN A 158 -7.41 -17.41 -13.87
CA GLN A 158 -6.57 -18.61 -13.77
C GLN A 158 -6.99 -19.49 -12.58
N GLU A 159 -7.10 -18.93 -11.37
CA GLU A 159 -7.55 -19.67 -10.17
C GLU A 159 -8.93 -20.31 -10.39
N TYR A 160 -9.87 -19.57 -10.98
CA TYR A 160 -11.22 -20.06 -11.29
C TYR A 160 -11.20 -21.25 -12.27
N LEU A 161 -10.50 -21.12 -13.41
CA LEU A 161 -10.46 -22.16 -14.43
C LEU A 161 -9.71 -23.41 -13.93
N GLN A 162 -8.60 -23.25 -13.22
CA GLN A 162 -7.86 -24.35 -12.59
C GLN A 162 -8.71 -25.07 -11.54
N GLY A 163 -9.42 -24.32 -10.68
CA GLY A 163 -10.36 -24.88 -9.69
C GLY A 163 -11.53 -25.66 -10.31
N LYS A 164 -11.93 -25.32 -11.54
CA LYS A 164 -12.94 -26.04 -12.34
C LYS A 164 -12.37 -27.18 -13.20
N LYS A 165 -11.05 -27.44 -13.18
CA LYS A 165 -10.35 -28.36 -14.10
C LYS A 165 -10.59 -28.06 -15.58
N LEU A 166 -10.54 -26.77 -15.92
CA LEU A 166 -10.60 -26.26 -17.29
C LEU A 166 -9.19 -25.81 -17.73
N PRO A 167 -8.89 -25.81 -19.05
CA PRO A 167 -7.66 -25.21 -19.57
C PRO A 167 -7.53 -23.74 -19.18
N LEU A 168 -6.29 -23.25 -19.19
CA LEU A 168 -5.98 -21.82 -19.03
C LEU A 168 -6.55 -20.99 -20.19
N PRO A 169 -6.84 -19.69 -19.96
CA PRO A 169 -7.34 -18.80 -21.00
C PRO A 169 -6.23 -18.42 -21.98
N VAL A 170 -6.57 -18.22 -23.24
CA VAL A 170 -5.66 -17.74 -24.28
C VAL A 170 -5.88 -16.24 -24.47
N TYR A 171 -4.80 -15.47 -24.63
CA TYR A 171 -4.86 -14.03 -24.91
C TYR A 171 -4.21 -13.74 -26.27
N ALA A 172 -4.85 -12.89 -27.07
CA ALA A 172 -4.30 -12.41 -28.34
C ALA A 172 -4.51 -10.89 -28.45
N VAL A 173 -3.45 -10.15 -28.80
CA VAL A 173 -3.59 -8.73 -29.19
C VAL A 173 -4.24 -8.71 -30.58
N VAL A 174 -5.47 -8.23 -30.67
CA VAL A 174 -6.21 -8.16 -31.95
C VAL A 174 -6.00 -6.84 -32.68
N ALA A 175 -5.77 -5.76 -31.93
CA ALA A 175 -5.50 -4.44 -32.50
C ALA A 175 -4.61 -3.58 -31.60
N THR A 176 -4.05 -2.52 -32.18
CA THR A 176 -3.39 -1.43 -31.47
C THR A 176 -3.62 -0.14 -32.23
N HIS A 177 -4.13 0.88 -31.55
CA HIS A 177 -4.58 2.14 -32.13
C HIS A 177 -3.86 3.33 -31.47
N GLY A 178 -3.91 4.50 -32.12
CA GLY A 178 -3.38 5.75 -31.57
C GLY A 178 -1.87 5.96 -31.79
N ALA A 179 -1.43 7.20 -31.58
CA ALA A 179 -0.02 7.58 -31.65
C ALA A 179 0.78 6.97 -30.47
N ALA A 180 2.11 6.86 -30.60
CA ALA A 180 2.98 6.19 -29.62
C ALA A 180 2.81 6.65 -28.16
N HIS A 181 2.48 7.93 -27.93
CA HIS A 181 2.25 8.52 -26.60
C HIS A 181 0.80 8.37 -26.08
N SER A 182 -0.10 7.79 -26.88
CA SER A 182 -1.54 7.62 -26.59
C SER A 182 -2.06 6.32 -27.21
N GLN A 183 -1.30 5.22 -27.08
CA GLN A 183 -1.68 3.94 -27.66
C GLN A 183 -2.80 3.27 -26.86
N VAL A 184 -3.79 2.74 -27.57
CA VAL A 184 -4.82 1.85 -27.02
C VAL A 184 -4.59 0.46 -27.61
N PHE A 185 -4.34 -0.51 -26.75
CA PHE A 185 -4.22 -1.92 -27.13
C PHE A 185 -5.58 -2.58 -26.94
N GLU A 186 -5.94 -3.47 -27.85
CA GLU A 186 -7.13 -4.32 -27.74
C GLU A 186 -6.72 -5.80 -27.74
N VAL A 187 -7.26 -6.56 -26.77
CA VAL A 187 -6.90 -7.94 -26.50
C VAL A 187 -8.16 -8.79 -26.41
N GLU A 188 -8.22 -9.88 -27.17
CA GLU A 188 -9.18 -10.95 -26.92
C GLU A 188 -8.66 -11.88 -25.82
N CYS A 189 -9.51 -12.19 -24.85
CA CYS A 189 -9.37 -13.33 -23.95
C CYS A 189 -10.37 -14.42 -24.34
N SER A 190 -9.89 -15.63 -24.64
CA SER A 190 -10.72 -16.76 -25.02
C SER A 190 -10.57 -17.97 -24.08
N ILE A 191 -11.69 -18.66 -23.85
CA ILE A 191 -11.79 -19.87 -23.05
C ILE A 191 -12.53 -20.92 -23.90
N PRO A 192 -11.84 -21.63 -24.82
CA PRO A 192 -12.50 -22.45 -25.84
C PRO A 192 -13.47 -23.50 -25.28
N LYS A 193 -13.14 -24.10 -24.13
CA LYS A 193 -13.97 -25.12 -23.46
C LYS A 193 -15.29 -24.58 -22.88
N LEU A 194 -15.42 -23.25 -22.69
CA LEU A 194 -16.66 -22.58 -22.30
C LEU A 194 -17.32 -21.79 -23.44
N LYS A 195 -16.69 -21.74 -24.63
CA LYS A 195 -17.08 -20.86 -25.75
C LYS A 195 -17.18 -19.37 -25.37
N VAL A 196 -16.38 -18.94 -24.38
CA VAL A 196 -16.25 -17.52 -24.01
C VAL A 196 -15.15 -16.90 -24.85
N GLN A 197 -15.44 -15.77 -25.49
CA GLN A 197 -14.48 -14.85 -26.09
C GLN A 197 -14.90 -13.44 -25.66
N VAL A 198 -13.95 -12.66 -25.12
CA VAL A 198 -14.22 -11.30 -24.62
C VAL A 198 -13.06 -10.39 -24.99
N LEU A 199 -13.38 -9.25 -25.59
CA LEU A 199 -12.44 -8.18 -25.89
C LEU A 199 -12.26 -7.27 -24.67
N GLY A 200 -11.03 -6.80 -24.45
CA GLY A 200 -10.71 -5.79 -23.46
C GLY A 200 -9.64 -4.84 -23.98
N SER A 201 -9.80 -3.55 -23.68
CA SER A 201 -8.94 -2.47 -24.17
C SER A 201 -8.22 -1.73 -23.03
N GLY A 202 -7.08 -1.11 -23.33
CA GLY A 202 -6.39 -0.26 -22.36
C GLY A 202 -5.12 0.39 -22.89
N ALA A 203 -4.61 1.39 -22.15
CA ALA A 203 -3.41 2.17 -22.50
C ALA A 203 -2.08 1.39 -22.44
N SER A 204 -2.12 0.10 -22.17
CA SER A 204 -1.00 -0.83 -22.30
C SER A 204 -1.53 -2.23 -22.54
N ARG A 205 -0.71 -3.12 -23.16
CA ARG A 205 -1.04 -4.54 -23.33
C ARG A 205 -1.50 -5.18 -22.00
N ARG A 206 -0.77 -4.94 -20.90
CA ARG A 206 -1.13 -5.45 -19.57
C ARG A 206 -2.49 -4.94 -19.08
N ALA A 207 -2.85 -3.69 -19.36
CA ALA A 207 -4.16 -3.15 -18.97
C ALA A 207 -5.30 -3.77 -19.81
N ALA A 208 -5.12 -3.89 -21.13
CA ALA A 208 -6.07 -4.52 -22.05
C ALA A 208 -6.32 -6.00 -21.68
N GLU A 209 -5.26 -6.77 -21.43
CA GLU A 209 -5.35 -8.15 -20.96
C GLU A 209 -6.13 -8.29 -19.64
N GLN A 210 -5.97 -7.35 -18.70
CA GLN A 210 -6.68 -7.38 -17.41
C GLN A 210 -8.17 -7.04 -17.57
N ALA A 211 -8.51 -6.10 -18.46
CA ALA A 211 -9.91 -5.82 -18.83
C ALA A 211 -10.56 -7.05 -19.48
N ALA A 212 -9.89 -7.68 -20.44
CA ALA A 212 -10.38 -8.87 -21.13
C ALA A 212 -10.55 -10.06 -20.15
N ALA A 213 -9.59 -10.24 -19.24
CA ALA A 213 -9.65 -11.28 -18.21
C ALA A 213 -10.82 -11.10 -17.22
N ARG A 214 -11.16 -9.86 -16.85
CA ARG A 214 -12.32 -9.59 -15.98
C ARG A 214 -13.62 -9.99 -16.69
N GLY A 215 -13.88 -9.46 -17.89
CA GLY A 215 -15.10 -9.81 -18.61
C GLY A 215 -15.20 -11.30 -18.96
N ALA A 216 -14.07 -11.95 -19.26
CA ALA A 216 -14.02 -13.41 -19.48
C ALA A 216 -14.29 -14.21 -18.19
N LEU A 217 -13.87 -13.72 -17.01
CA LEU A 217 -14.22 -14.30 -15.70
C LEU A 217 -15.70 -14.14 -15.39
N ASP A 218 -16.24 -12.94 -15.59
CA ASP A 218 -17.66 -12.64 -15.34
C ASP A 218 -18.56 -13.53 -16.22
N ALA A 219 -18.23 -13.67 -17.51
CA ALA A 219 -18.89 -14.60 -18.43
C ALA A 219 -18.72 -16.08 -18.03
N ALA A 220 -17.52 -16.49 -17.62
CA ALA A 220 -17.24 -17.87 -17.19
C ALA A 220 -17.88 -18.24 -15.83
N GLN A 221 -18.26 -17.25 -15.02
CA GLN A 221 -19.10 -17.42 -13.84
C GLN A 221 -20.58 -17.48 -14.21
N ALA A 222 -21.08 -16.58 -15.08
CA ALA A 222 -22.47 -16.57 -15.52
C ALA A 222 -22.91 -17.88 -16.21
N LEU A 223 -22.02 -18.52 -16.99
CA LEU A 223 -22.26 -19.80 -17.65
C LEU A 223 -22.28 -21.02 -16.70
N VAL A 224 -21.89 -20.86 -15.43
CA VAL A 224 -21.79 -21.97 -14.47
C VAL A 224 -22.65 -21.66 -13.24
N PRO A 225 -23.94 -22.05 -13.22
CA PRO A 225 -24.84 -21.73 -12.11
C PRO A 225 -24.30 -22.24 -10.76
N ALA A 226 -24.70 -21.57 -9.68
CA ALA A 226 -24.08 -21.65 -8.34
C ALA A 226 -24.33 -22.97 -7.56
N GLY A 227 -24.30 -24.11 -8.23
CA GLY A 227 -24.63 -25.45 -7.72
C GLY A 227 -23.43 -26.28 -7.26
N ALA A 228 -22.64 -25.81 -6.29
CA ALA A 228 -21.65 -26.67 -5.60
C ALA A 228 -21.16 -26.13 -4.24
N LYS A 229 -22.06 -25.72 -3.32
CA LYS A 229 -21.68 -25.55 -1.90
C LYS A 229 -21.36 -26.94 -1.30
N ARG A 230 -20.10 -27.40 -1.42
CA ARG A 230 -19.62 -28.63 -0.77
C ARG A 230 -19.56 -28.45 0.74
N SER A 231 -20.68 -28.67 1.40
CA SER A 231 -20.76 -28.83 2.86
C SER A 231 -19.93 -30.04 3.30
N ARG A 232 -18.70 -29.82 3.79
CA ARG A 232 -17.95 -30.82 4.57
C ARG A 232 -18.60 -30.97 5.95
N ALA A 233 -19.76 -31.61 5.97
CA ALA A 233 -20.55 -31.92 7.14
C ALA A 233 -20.93 -33.42 7.10
N ARG A 234 -19.92 -34.28 7.27
CA ARG A 234 -20.06 -35.73 7.52
C ARG A 234 -18.75 -36.30 8.05
N ALA A 235 -18.58 -36.22 9.37
CA ALA A 235 -17.64 -37.02 10.14
C ALA A 235 -18.28 -37.51 11.46
N ASP A 236 -19.62 -37.56 11.50
CA ASP A 236 -20.43 -38.01 12.63
C ASP A 236 -21.54 -38.96 12.16
N ARG A 237 -21.17 -40.25 12.09
CA ARG A 237 -22.07 -41.34 12.50
C ARG A 237 -21.23 -42.59 12.73
N ALA A 238 -21.17 -43.02 13.98
CA ALA A 238 -20.68 -44.34 14.32
C ALA A 238 -21.65 -45.41 13.82
N ASP A 239 -21.13 -46.62 13.61
CA ASP A 239 -21.91 -47.85 13.77
C ASP A 239 -21.21 -48.73 14.82
N LYS A 240 -21.94 -49.66 15.42
CA LYS A 240 -21.47 -50.52 16.52
C LYS A 240 -21.75 -51.99 16.21
N THR A 241 -20.75 -52.84 16.40
CA THR A 241 -20.94 -54.29 16.57
C THR A 241 -20.10 -54.82 17.71
N GLU A 242 -20.55 -55.93 18.28
CA GLU A 242 -20.23 -56.43 19.63
C GLU A 242 -18.86 -57.18 19.67
N ARG A 243 -18.02 -57.12 20.71
CA ARG A 243 -18.13 -57.66 22.11
C ARG A 243 -18.09 -59.21 22.16
N PRO A 244 -17.55 -59.90 23.20
CA PRO A 244 -16.48 -59.59 24.19
C PRO A 244 -15.39 -60.70 24.31
N ASP A 245 -14.37 -60.52 25.17
CA ASP A 245 -14.02 -61.53 26.20
C ASP A 245 -13.24 -60.92 27.41
N LYS A 246 -12.87 -61.74 28.39
CA LYS A 246 -12.27 -61.49 29.72
C LYS A 246 -10.76 -61.08 29.67
N ALA A 247 -10.06 -60.68 30.75
CA ALA A 247 -10.32 -60.89 32.18
C ALA A 247 -9.71 -59.83 33.14
N GLU A 248 -10.26 -59.80 34.37
CA GLU A 248 -9.61 -59.54 35.67
C GLU A 248 -9.09 -58.13 36.07
N ARG A 249 -8.71 -58.05 37.37
CA ARG A 249 -8.66 -56.90 38.30
C ARG A 249 -7.97 -57.40 39.61
N PRO A 250 -7.63 -56.58 40.63
CA PRO A 250 -7.66 -55.11 40.75
C PRO A 250 -6.22 -54.57 41.04
N ASP A 251 -5.80 -53.72 41.99
CA ASP A 251 -6.46 -52.96 43.08
C ASP A 251 -5.56 -51.84 43.68
N LYS A 252 -6.19 -50.87 44.40
CA LYS A 252 -5.63 -49.97 45.45
C LYS A 252 -4.44 -49.02 45.12
N ALA A 253 -4.24 -47.87 45.78
CA ALA A 253 -5.13 -47.06 46.64
C ALA A 253 -4.67 -45.57 46.77
N GLU A 254 -5.66 -44.67 46.81
CA GLU A 254 -5.85 -43.49 47.70
C GLU A 254 -4.73 -42.51 48.14
N ARG A 255 -5.01 -41.19 47.90
CA ARG A 255 -4.91 -40.02 48.85
C ARG A 255 -3.52 -39.54 49.35
N SER A 256 -3.34 -38.40 50.04
CA SER A 256 -3.88 -37.01 50.08
C SER A 256 -3.02 -36.19 51.10
N ASP A 257 -3.12 -34.88 51.42
CA ASP A 257 -3.98 -33.71 51.10
C ASP A 257 -3.15 -32.40 51.40
N LYS A 258 -3.50 -31.23 50.81
CA LYS A 258 -3.01 -29.85 51.12
C LYS A 258 -1.50 -29.56 50.88
N ALA A 259 -1.04 -28.33 50.56
CA ALA A 259 -1.26 -26.94 51.05
C ALA A 259 -0.58 -26.65 52.41
N GLU A 260 -0.08 -25.46 52.76
CA GLU A 260 -0.38 -24.09 52.28
C GLU A 260 0.74 -23.08 52.66
N ARG A 261 0.92 -21.97 51.89
CA ARG A 261 1.54 -20.66 52.31
C ARG A 261 3.04 -20.66 52.75
N ALA A 262 3.76 -19.53 52.92
CA ALA A 262 3.43 -18.08 52.80
C ALA A 262 4.61 -17.25 52.20
N GLU A 263 4.43 -15.92 52.17
CA GLU A 263 5.44 -14.86 51.92
C GLU A 263 6.54 -14.82 53.03
N LYS A 264 7.60 -14.00 53.02
CA LYS A 264 7.81 -12.64 52.45
C LYS A 264 9.30 -12.27 52.26
N ALA A 265 9.56 -11.13 51.63
CA ALA A 265 10.88 -10.65 51.17
C ALA A 265 11.74 -9.96 52.25
N GLU A 266 13.04 -9.78 51.96
CA GLU A 266 13.72 -8.50 52.23
C GLU A 266 14.82 -8.17 51.18
N LYS A 267 15.73 -7.21 51.46
CA LYS A 267 16.39 -6.33 50.47
C LYS A 267 17.92 -6.26 50.61
N ALA A 268 18.53 -5.56 49.64
CA ALA A 268 19.91 -5.03 49.60
C ALA A 268 21.03 -6.09 49.37
N ASP A 269 22.23 -5.73 48.87
CA ASP A 269 22.74 -4.41 48.48
C ASP A 269 23.69 -4.49 47.25
N ALA A 270 24.19 -3.34 46.79
CA ALA A 270 25.28 -3.19 45.81
C ALA A 270 26.31 -2.18 46.37
N PRO A 271 27.64 -2.30 46.12
CA PRO A 271 28.16 -2.24 44.74
C PRO A 271 29.49 -3.00 44.47
N ASP A 272 29.99 -2.81 43.24
CA ASP A 272 31.36 -2.34 42.89
C ASP A 272 32.06 -3.13 41.77
N LYS A 273 32.97 -2.46 41.04
CA LYS A 273 33.77 -2.96 39.91
C LYS A 273 35.23 -3.21 40.33
N PRO A 274 35.95 -4.09 39.62
CA PRO A 274 37.05 -3.55 38.82
C PRO A 274 37.22 -4.15 37.41
N GLU A 275 38.00 -3.44 36.60
CA GLU A 275 38.51 -3.80 35.27
C GLU A 275 40.05 -4.02 35.33
N PRO A 276 40.77 -4.37 34.25
CA PRO A 276 40.46 -5.32 33.15
C PRO A 276 41.62 -6.34 32.94
N ALA A 277 41.52 -7.24 31.94
CA ALA A 277 42.65 -8.03 31.44
C ALA A 277 42.54 -8.34 29.92
N GLU A 278 43.67 -8.37 29.20
CA GLU A 278 43.72 -8.63 27.75
C GLU A 278 44.06 -10.10 27.37
N ARG A 279 43.97 -10.36 26.03
CA ARG A 279 44.78 -11.28 25.20
C ARG A 279 44.36 -12.75 25.02
N GLY A 280 44.48 -13.21 23.77
CA GLY A 280 44.35 -14.61 23.32
C GLY A 280 43.37 -14.78 22.14
N SER A 281 43.63 -14.33 20.90
CA SER A 281 44.71 -14.66 19.95
C SER A 281 44.56 -16.02 19.22
N ARG A 282 44.55 -16.00 17.87
CA ARG A 282 44.48 -17.14 16.92
C ARG A 282 43.13 -17.90 16.92
N GLY A 283 42.43 -18.17 15.80
CA GLY A 283 42.64 -17.81 14.39
C GLY A 283 43.17 -18.96 13.52
N LEU A 284 42.33 -19.51 12.63
CA LEU A 284 42.69 -20.54 11.65
C LEU A 284 41.79 -20.51 10.38
N ARG A 285 42.42 -20.31 9.22
CA ARG A 285 42.07 -20.78 7.85
C ARG A 285 40.65 -20.57 7.29
N ALA A 286 40.58 -19.73 6.25
CA ALA A 286 39.94 -20.09 4.98
C ALA A 286 40.74 -19.49 3.80
N ALA A 287 41.04 -20.32 2.79
CA ALA A 287 41.82 -20.02 1.58
C ALA A 287 41.44 -21.08 0.52
N ALA A 288 41.43 -20.85 -0.80
CA ALA A 288 41.65 -19.63 -1.58
C ALA A 288 40.95 -19.73 -2.97
N ALA A 289 40.60 -18.56 -3.52
CA ALA A 289 40.92 -18.07 -4.88
C ALA A 289 40.52 -18.81 -6.18
N GLY A 290 40.44 -18.00 -7.25
CA GLY A 290 40.34 -18.41 -8.66
C GLY A 290 39.05 -17.89 -9.33
N ALA A 291 39.09 -17.24 -10.50
CA ALA A 291 40.19 -16.59 -11.22
C ALA A 291 39.61 -15.51 -12.16
N ALA A 292 40.39 -14.49 -12.53
CA ALA A 292 39.95 -13.42 -13.44
C ALA A 292 40.55 -13.59 -14.85
N THR A 293 39.75 -13.38 -15.90
CA THR A 293 40.15 -12.84 -17.22
C THR A 293 38.92 -12.31 -17.96
N HIS A 294 39.14 -11.50 -19.01
CA HIS A 294 38.14 -10.87 -19.91
C HIS A 294 37.25 -9.80 -19.23
N GLY A 295 37.11 -8.60 -19.80
CA GLY A 295 37.84 -8.02 -20.94
C GLY A 295 37.44 -6.55 -21.15
N ALA A 296 38.42 -5.66 -21.27
CA ALA A 296 38.17 -4.22 -21.47
C ALA A 296 38.20 -3.88 -22.96
N ALA A 297 37.04 -3.51 -23.53
CA ALA A 297 36.96 -2.93 -24.86
C ALA A 297 37.15 -1.40 -24.78
N ARG A 298 38.04 -0.87 -25.63
CA ARG A 298 38.15 0.58 -25.90
C ARG A 298 37.21 0.95 -27.05
N PRO A 299 36.76 2.21 -27.17
CA PRO A 299 36.26 2.71 -28.44
C PRO A 299 37.43 2.83 -29.45
N ASP A 300 37.16 2.51 -30.72
CA ASP A 300 38.11 2.70 -31.83
C ASP A 300 37.75 4.00 -32.59
N PRO A 301 38.73 4.84 -32.99
CA PRO A 301 38.47 6.10 -33.66
C PRO A 301 38.84 6.07 -35.17
N ASP A 302 37.93 6.53 -36.04
CA ASP A 302 38.26 7.23 -37.30
C ASP A 302 36.99 7.69 -38.04
N ALA A 303 36.80 9.02 -38.20
CA ALA A 303 36.02 9.71 -39.26
C ALA A 303 35.69 11.18 -38.92
N GLU A 304 36.70 12.06 -38.88
CA GLU A 304 36.55 13.52 -39.02
C GLU A 304 37.08 13.99 -40.39
N PRO A 305 36.86 15.24 -40.83
CA PRO A 305 35.71 16.12 -40.61
C PRO A 305 35.18 16.72 -41.94
N ARG A 306 34.14 17.57 -41.89
CA ARG A 306 33.92 18.63 -42.90
C ARG A 306 33.53 19.96 -42.25
N VAL A 307 33.96 21.07 -42.87
CA VAL A 307 34.12 22.39 -42.24
C VAL A 307 33.32 23.48 -42.97
N ALA A 308 32.84 24.44 -42.16
CA ALA A 308 32.22 25.76 -42.40
C ALA A 308 32.04 26.37 -43.81
N ALA A 309 30.87 27.01 -44.01
CA ALA A 309 30.63 28.35 -44.57
C ALA A 309 29.19 28.78 -44.16
N HIS A 310 28.90 29.92 -43.52
CA HIS A 310 29.00 31.36 -43.85
C HIS A 310 27.86 31.94 -44.74
N GLY A 311 27.46 33.20 -44.46
CA GLY A 311 26.24 33.86 -44.96
C GLY A 311 25.15 33.87 -43.87
N ASP A 312 24.88 34.93 -43.11
CA ASP A 312 25.16 36.39 -43.23
C ASP A 312 24.38 37.14 -44.33
N ASP A 313 23.13 37.52 -44.01
CA ASP A 313 22.51 38.87 -44.17
C ASP A 313 21.12 38.80 -43.47
N ALA A 314 20.65 39.65 -42.54
CA ALA A 314 20.84 41.07 -42.17
C ALA A 314 19.85 42.05 -42.83
N ALA A 315 19.38 43.03 -42.03
CA ALA A 315 18.57 44.21 -42.39
C ALA A 315 17.13 43.97 -42.94
N ARG A 316 16.15 44.88 -42.85
CA ARG A 316 15.90 46.13 -42.07
C ARG A 316 14.35 46.39 -42.14
N ASP A 317 13.65 46.70 -41.05
CA ASP A 317 13.41 48.04 -40.42
C ASP A 317 12.07 48.67 -40.88
N GLU A 318 11.69 49.86 -40.38
CA GLU A 318 10.38 50.55 -40.54
C GLU A 318 9.21 49.83 -39.79
N ALA A 319 8.71 50.17 -38.59
CA ALA A 319 8.57 51.40 -37.78
C ALA A 319 7.36 52.32 -38.14
N SER A 320 6.38 52.46 -37.21
CA SER A 320 5.56 53.69 -36.96
C SER A 320 4.40 53.49 -35.95
N GLY A 321 4.14 54.51 -35.09
CA GLY A 321 2.96 54.63 -34.19
C GLY A 321 3.04 53.87 -32.85
N LEU A 322 2.87 54.42 -31.64
CA LEU A 322 2.31 55.69 -31.12
C LEU A 322 0.84 55.93 -31.50
N THR A 323 -0.09 56.32 -30.61
CA THR A 323 -0.01 56.86 -29.21
C THR A 323 -1.33 56.55 -28.43
N PRO A 324 -1.44 56.77 -27.09
CA PRO A 324 -2.55 56.24 -26.25
C PRO A 324 -3.53 57.28 -25.65
N LEU A 325 -4.64 56.77 -25.07
CA LEU A 325 -5.48 57.37 -24.00
C LEU A 325 -6.30 58.66 -24.34
N PRO A 326 -7.47 58.91 -23.69
CA PRO A 326 -7.57 59.40 -22.29
C PRO A 326 -8.72 58.76 -21.44
N ALA A 327 -8.99 59.34 -20.25
CA ALA A 327 -9.95 58.89 -19.22
C ALA A 327 -10.82 60.05 -18.66
N SER A 328 -11.51 59.84 -17.51
CA SER A 328 -12.58 60.68 -16.88
C SER A 328 -13.95 60.54 -17.59
N VAL A 329 -15.16 60.62 -16.98
CA VAL A 329 -15.74 61.43 -15.87
C VAL A 329 -16.90 60.67 -15.17
N GLU A 330 -17.27 60.79 -13.87
CA GLU A 330 -16.49 61.06 -12.64
C GLU A 330 -17.22 60.63 -11.32
N GLU A 331 -18.36 61.23 -10.90
CA GLU A 331 -18.99 61.03 -9.55
C GLU A 331 -20.48 60.62 -9.53
N SER A 332 -20.96 59.93 -8.47
CA SER A 332 -21.93 60.50 -7.50
C SER A 332 -22.33 59.56 -6.31
N ARG A 333 -22.59 60.18 -5.15
CA ARG A 333 -23.18 59.69 -3.88
C ARG A 333 -23.82 60.93 -3.20
N PRO A 334 -24.66 60.82 -2.14
CA PRO A 334 -25.31 59.66 -1.51
C PRO A 334 -26.84 59.86 -1.28
N ALA A 335 -27.51 58.93 -0.58
CA ALA A 335 -28.70 59.25 0.23
C ALA A 335 -28.90 58.26 1.40
N ARG A 336 -29.31 58.77 2.57
CA ARG A 336 -29.99 58.05 3.67
C ARG A 336 -31.44 58.54 3.69
N ALA A 337 -32.42 57.67 3.99
CA ALA A 337 -33.54 57.95 4.90
C ALA A 337 -34.60 56.83 4.89
N ALA A 338 -34.64 56.03 5.96
CA ALA A 338 -35.81 55.36 6.55
C ALA A 338 -35.31 54.59 7.79
#